data_AF-A0A558FNV3-F1
#
_entry.id   AF-A0A558FNV3-F1
#
_cell.length_a   1.000
_cell.length_b   1.000
_cell.length_c   1.000
_cell.angle_alpha   90.00
_cell.angle_beta   90.00
_cell.angle_gamma   90.00
#
_symmetry.space_group_name_H-M   'P 1'
#
loop_
_entity.id
_entity.type
_entity.pdbx_description
1 polymer ?
#
loop_
_entity_poly.entity_id
_entity_poly.type
_entity_poly.pdbx_seq_one_letter_code
_entity_poly.pdbx_strand_id
1 'polypeptide(L)'
;MTSKKRRQRGSRTHSGGTHKNRRGAGHRGGRGRAGRDKHEFHNYEPLGKHGFKRPDVLQDDVAEVKVQKLDEDAALLAADGVAEKDGDTYVI
;
A
#
# COMPACT_ATOMS: atom_id res chain seq x y z
N MET A 1 17.67 -28.28 -1.00
CA MET A 1 17.04 -28.08 -2.33
C MET A 1 17.52 -26.77 -2.93
N THR A 2 18.17 -26.78 -4.09
CA THR A 2 18.71 -25.58 -4.72
C THR A 2 17.60 -24.66 -5.26
N SER A 3 17.90 -23.37 -5.47
CA SER A 3 16.92 -22.38 -5.94
C SER A 3 16.21 -22.82 -7.23
N LYS A 4 14.95 -22.38 -7.42
CA LYS A 4 14.18 -22.65 -8.66
C LYS A 4 14.99 -22.26 -9.90
N LYS A 5 15.71 -21.11 -9.85
CA LYS A 5 16.56 -20.60 -10.94
C LYS A 5 17.69 -21.58 -11.31
N ARG A 6 18.40 -22.16 -10.33
CA ARG A 6 19.48 -23.13 -10.60
C ARG A 6 18.96 -24.43 -11.23
N ARG A 7 17.78 -24.89 -10.82
CA ARG A 7 17.13 -26.11 -11.34
C ARG A 7 16.58 -26.01 -12.77
N GLN A 8 16.62 -24.83 -13.41
CA GLN A 8 16.08 -24.67 -14.77
C GLN A 8 17.07 -24.98 -15.91
N ARG A 9 18.37 -25.17 -15.63
CA ARG A 9 19.33 -25.57 -16.68
C ARG A 9 18.91 -26.93 -17.23
N GLY A 10 18.87 -27.07 -18.57
CA GLY A 10 18.41 -28.28 -19.25
C GLY A 10 16.89 -28.36 -19.48
N SER A 11 16.06 -27.49 -18.89
CA SER A 11 14.58 -27.57 -19.04
C SER A 11 14.04 -27.02 -20.36
N ARG A 12 14.90 -26.56 -21.25
CA ARG A 12 14.60 -25.86 -22.52
C ARG A 12 13.88 -24.51 -22.36
N THR A 13 12.79 -24.41 -21.59
CA THR A 13 11.88 -23.24 -21.59
C THR A 13 11.79 -22.50 -20.24
N HIS A 14 12.51 -22.94 -19.21
CA HIS A 14 12.47 -22.30 -17.88
C HIS A 14 11.04 -22.15 -17.31
N SER A 15 10.19 -23.17 -17.52
CA SER A 15 8.75 -23.16 -17.14
C SER A 15 7.92 -22.05 -17.83
N GLY A 16 8.30 -21.61 -19.03
CA GLY A 16 7.58 -20.58 -19.80
C GLY A 16 6.46 -21.09 -20.70
N GLY A 17 6.13 -22.38 -20.61
CA GLY A 17 5.28 -23.05 -21.58
C GLY A 17 6.03 -23.23 -22.90
N THR A 18 5.36 -22.94 -24.02
CA THR A 18 5.96 -23.03 -25.36
C THR A 18 7.10 -22.03 -25.56
N HIS A 19 8.11 -22.40 -26.37
CA HIS A 19 9.24 -21.52 -26.74
C HIS A 19 8.84 -20.28 -27.57
N LYS A 20 7.57 -20.21 -28.00
CA LYS A 20 7.00 -19.05 -28.69
C LYS A 20 6.43 -18.00 -27.72
N ASN A 21 6.30 -18.34 -26.43
CA ASN A 21 5.95 -17.40 -25.35
C ASN A 21 7.19 -16.64 -24.86
N ARG A 22 7.02 -15.69 -23.92
CA ARG A 22 8.11 -14.88 -23.31
C ARG A 22 8.99 -14.15 -24.34
N ARG A 23 8.36 -13.57 -25.36
CA ARG A 23 8.99 -12.66 -26.34
C ARG A 23 8.98 -11.22 -25.81
N GLY A 24 8.62 -10.26 -26.66
CA GLY A 24 8.52 -8.85 -26.29
C GLY A 24 7.23 -8.50 -25.53
N ALA A 25 6.89 -7.21 -25.59
CA ALA A 25 5.73 -6.62 -24.92
C ALA A 25 4.38 -7.26 -25.31
N GLY A 26 4.27 -7.86 -26.50
CA GLY A 26 3.05 -8.56 -26.92
C GLY A 26 2.66 -9.73 -26.01
N HIS A 27 3.61 -10.35 -25.29
CA HIS A 27 3.28 -11.39 -24.30
C HIS A 27 2.60 -10.83 -23.04
N ARG A 28 2.64 -9.50 -22.84
CA ARG A 28 2.08 -8.76 -21.69
C ARG A 28 1.06 -7.70 -22.13
N GLY A 29 0.44 -7.87 -23.30
CA GLY A 29 -0.56 -6.92 -23.81
C GLY A 29 -0.07 -5.51 -24.15
N GLY A 30 1.25 -5.25 -24.10
CA GLY A 30 1.85 -3.93 -24.32
C GLY A 30 2.93 -3.60 -23.29
N ARG A 31 3.37 -2.34 -23.22
CA ARG A 31 4.31 -1.85 -22.19
C ARG A 31 3.56 -0.96 -21.20
N GLY A 32 3.86 -1.08 -19.91
CA GLY A 32 3.26 -0.23 -18.88
C GLY A 32 1.75 -0.47 -18.74
N ARG A 33 0.95 0.60 -18.68
CA ARG A 33 -0.52 0.56 -18.59
C ARG A 33 -1.20 0.55 -19.98
N ALA A 34 -0.57 -0.05 -20.98
CA ALA A 34 -1.15 -0.15 -22.32
C ALA A 34 -2.41 -1.01 -22.29
N GLY A 35 -3.48 -0.57 -22.96
CA GLY A 35 -4.75 -1.32 -22.99
C GLY A 35 -5.59 -1.19 -21.72
N ARG A 36 -5.25 -0.29 -20.78
CA ARG A 36 -6.02 -0.03 -19.53
C ARG A 36 -7.46 0.42 -19.75
N ASP A 37 -7.81 0.79 -20.97
CA ASP A 37 -9.14 1.22 -21.43
C ASP A 37 -9.67 0.32 -22.58
N LYS A 38 -8.97 -0.78 -22.87
CA LYS A 38 -9.26 -1.76 -23.95
C LYS A 38 -9.03 -3.17 -23.43
N HIS A 39 -8.19 -4.00 -24.07
CA HIS A 39 -8.05 -5.42 -23.76
C HIS A 39 -7.50 -5.77 -22.35
N GLU A 40 -6.99 -4.79 -21.60
CA GLU A 40 -6.58 -4.91 -20.19
C GLU A 40 -7.30 -3.91 -19.29
N PHE A 41 -8.59 -3.62 -19.54
CA PHE A 41 -9.35 -2.67 -18.71
C PHE A 41 -9.68 -3.18 -17.29
N HIS A 42 -9.64 -4.50 -17.08
CA HIS A 42 -10.05 -5.10 -15.81
C HIS A 42 -9.16 -4.62 -14.65
N ASN A 43 -9.79 -4.26 -13.53
CA ASN A 43 -9.14 -3.79 -12.29
C ASN A 43 -8.32 -2.49 -12.45
N TYR A 44 -8.57 -1.69 -13.48
CA TYR A 44 -8.14 -0.30 -13.55
C TYR A 44 -9.25 0.64 -13.09
N GLU A 45 -8.87 1.72 -12.41
CA GLU A 45 -9.76 2.85 -12.18
C GLU A 45 -10.22 3.45 -13.52
N PRO A 46 -11.49 3.90 -13.61
CA PRO A 46 -12.02 4.49 -14.82
C PRO A 46 -11.26 5.76 -15.20
N LEU A 47 -11.19 6.05 -16.50
CA LEU A 47 -10.62 7.29 -16.99
C LEU A 47 -11.57 8.46 -16.69
N GLY A 48 -11.04 9.53 -16.12
CA GLY A 48 -11.81 10.74 -15.84
C GLY A 48 -11.06 11.72 -14.95
N LYS A 49 -11.64 12.91 -14.79
CA LYS A 49 -11.27 13.89 -13.77
C LYS A 49 -12.48 14.11 -12.88
N HIS A 50 -12.28 14.24 -11.58
CA HIS A 50 -13.35 14.49 -10.62
C HIS A 50 -12.89 15.47 -9.54
N GLY A 51 -13.71 16.48 -9.24
CA GLY A 51 -13.47 17.45 -8.17
C GLY A 51 -12.34 18.47 -8.46
N PHE A 52 -11.84 19.08 -7.38
CA PHE A 52 -10.71 20.01 -7.36
C PHE A 52 -9.93 19.86 -6.05
N LYS A 53 -8.72 20.39 -5.97
CA LYS A 53 -7.89 20.43 -4.75
C LYS A 53 -7.79 21.85 -4.22
N ARG A 54 -8.01 22.06 -2.93
CA ARG A 54 -7.74 23.34 -2.25
C ARG A 54 -6.21 23.54 -2.15
N PRO A 55 -5.69 24.78 -2.19
CA PRO A 55 -4.28 25.06 -1.93
C PRO A 55 -3.82 24.51 -0.58
N ASP A 56 -2.61 23.96 -0.51
CA ASP A 56 -2.09 23.28 0.68
C ASP A 56 -1.99 24.24 1.89
N VAL A 57 -1.69 25.53 1.66
CA VAL A 57 -1.65 26.57 2.70
C VAL A 57 -3.00 26.85 3.38
N LEU A 58 -4.10 26.32 2.83
CA LEU A 58 -5.46 26.45 3.38
C LEU A 58 -5.98 25.13 3.99
N GLN A 59 -5.16 24.09 4.04
CA GLN A 59 -5.49 22.80 4.61
C GLN A 59 -4.85 22.68 5.99
N ASP A 60 -5.67 22.45 7.01
CA ASP A 60 -5.19 22.13 8.35
C ASP A 60 -4.98 20.62 8.47
N ASP A 61 -3.86 20.20 9.06
CA ASP A 61 -3.63 18.82 9.47
C ASP A 61 -3.93 18.70 10.97
N VAL A 62 -4.86 17.82 11.33
CA VAL A 62 -5.35 17.68 12.71
C VAL A 62 -4.74 16.43 13.32
N ALA A 63 -3.99 16.60 14.41
CA ALA A 63 -3.46 15.48 15.19
C ALA A 63 -4.58 14.85 16.02
N GLU A 64 -5.08 13.69 15.59
CA GLU A 64 -6.17 12.98 16.27
C GLU A 64 -5.65 11.96 17.30
N VAL A 65 -6.33 11.85 18.43
CA VAL A 65 -6.12 10.80 19.43
C VAL A 65 -7.44 10.14 19.81
N LYS A 66 -7.47 8.81 19.81
CA LYS A 66 -8.65 8.04 20.22
C LYS A 66 -8.70 7.94 21.75
N VAL A 67 -9.91 8.06 22.31
CA VAL A 67 -10.14 7.93 23.75
C VAL A 67 -9.64 6.59 24.29
N GLN A 68 -9.83 5.49 23.55
CA GLN A 68 -9.29 4.17 23.92
C GLN A 68 -7.78 4.20 24.21
N LYS A 69 -7.01 4.96 23.41
CA LYS A 69 -5.56 5.06 23.59
C LYS A 69 -5.23 5.84 24.87
N LEU A 70 -5.96 6.92 25.14
CA LEU A 70 -5.76 7.71 26.35
C LEU A 70 -6.08 6.87 27.60
N ASP A 71 -7.12 6.04 27.55
CA ASP A 71 -7.54 5.17 28.65
C ASP A 71 -6.53 4.04 28.92
N GLU A 72 -6.11 3.32 27.87
CA GLU A 72 -5.14 2.23 27.99
C GLU A 72 -3.74 2.71 28.43
N ASP A 73 -3.32 3.89 27.93
CA ASP A 73 -1.99 4.44 28.20
C ASP A 73 -1.97 5.38 29.42
N ALA A 74 -3.09 5.62 30.12
CA ALA A 74 -3.21 6.64 31.18
C ALA A 74 -2.10 6.55 32.25
N ALA A 75 -1.80 5.34 32.73
CA ALA A 75 -0.76 5.11 33.73
C ALA A 75 0.66 5.35 33.18
N LEU A 76 0.89 5.04 31.90
CA LEU A 76 2.18 5.29 31.24
C LEU A 76 2.37 6.78 30.97
N LEU A 77 1.33 7.46 30.51
CA LEU A 77 1.34 8.91 30.32
C LEU A 77 1.60 9.67 31.62
N ALA A 78 1.11 9.16 32.75
CA ALA A 78 1.44 9.70 34.06
C ALA A 78 2.91 9.47 34.45
N ALA A 79 3.46 8.29 34.12
CA ALA A 79 4.89 8.00 34.35
C ALA A 79 5.81 8.85 33.46
N ASP A 80 5.38 9.14 32.23
CA ASP A 80 6.09 9.97 31.25
C ASP A 80 5.92 11.48 31.53
N GLY A 81 5.11 11.86 32.53
CA GLY A 81 4.87 13.25 32.92
C GLY A 81 3.96 14.03 31.96
N VAL A 82 3.24 13.34 31.08
CA VAL A 82 2.26 13.92 30.14
C VAL A 82 0.88 14.03 30.80
N ALA A 83 0.57 13.16 31.76
CA ALA A 83 -0.68 13.15 32.51
C ALA A 83 -0.46 13.32 34.02
N GLU A 84 -1.44 13.87 34.74
CA GLU A 84 -1.44 13.99 36.20
C GLU A 84 -2.44 13.00 36.82
N LYS A 85 -2.06 12.36 37.94
CA LYS A 85 -2.97 11.51 38.72
C LYS A 85 -3.51 12.30 39.92
N ASP A 86 -4.79 12.65 39.88
CA ASP A 86 -5.51 13.27 40.99
C ASP A 86 -6.44 12.25 41.66
N GLY A 87 -5.99 11.68 42.78
CA GLY A 87 -6.69 10.61 43.48
C GLY A 87 -6.91 9.38 42.59
N ASP A 88 -8.18 9.10 42.27
CA ASP A 88 -8.61 7.98 41.43
C ASP A 88 -8.78 8.36 39.94
N THR A 89 -8.46 9.60 39.55
CA THR A 89 -8.64 10.13 38.18
C THR A 89 -7.31 10.45 37.51
N TYR A 90 -7.22 10.21 36.20
CA TYR A 90 -6.12 10.71 35.36
C TYR A 90 -6.58 11.95 34.58
N VAL A 91 -5.79 13.02 34.63
CA VAL A 91 -5.95 14.24 33.86
C VAL A 91 -4.90 14.22 32.75
N ILE A 92 -5.34 14.13 31.50
CA ILE A 92 -4.51 13.97 30.29
C ILE A 92 -4.80 15.13 29.34
#